data_AF-A0A7C1DJD0-F1
#
_entry.id   AF-A0A7C1DJD0-F1
#
_cell.length_a   1.000
_cell.length_b   1.000
_cell.length_c   1.000
_cell.angle_alpha   90.00
_cell.angle_beta   90.00
_cell.angle_gamma   90.00
#
_symmetry.space_group_name_H-M   'P 1'
#
loop_
_entity.id
_entity.type
_entity.pdbx_description
1 polymer ?
#
loop_
_entity_poly.entity_id
_entity_poly.type
_entity_poly.pdbx_seq_one_letter_code
_entity_poly.pdbx_strand_id
1 'polypeptide(L)' 'DGEGIPIEERDGSEIAEGFGVRTVPEGVPLFNPAFDVTPHVLISAIVTEEGVLRPPFDAGIRGLRV' A
#
# COMPACT_ATOMS: atom_id res chain seq x y z
N ASP A 1 9.94 -8.88 -4.57
CA ASP A 1 9.34 -9.22 -3.26
C ASP A 1 8.68 -8.01 -2.59
N GLY A 2 9.14 -6.78 -2.86
CA GLY A 2 8.60 -5.56 -2.27
C GLY A 2 9.26 -5.19 -0.94
N GLU A 3 10.27 -5.96 -0.50
CA GLU A 3 11.00 -5.72 0.75
C GLU A 3 11.78 -4.39 0.76
N GLY A 4 12.05 -3.84 -0.42
CA GLY A 4 12.70 -2.53 -0.57
C GLY A 4 11.76 -1.33 -0.46
N ILE A 5 10.45 -1.52 -0.28
CA ILE A 5 9.46 -0.44 -0.20
C ILE A 5 9.28 -0.06 1.28
N PRO A 6 9.69 1.16 1.71
CA PRO A 6 9.45 1.59 3.08
C PRO A 6 7.94 1.77 3.33
N ILE A 7 7.46 1.26 4.47
CA ILE A 7 6.07 1.42 4.90
C ILE A 7 5.98 2.61 5.85
N GLU A 8 5.19 3.62 5.48
CA GLU A 8 4.88 4.77 6.33
C GLU A 8 4.05 4.31 7.54
N GLU A 9 4.51 4.62 8.76
CA GLU A 9 3.68 4.56 9.97
C GLU A 9 3.13 5.94 10.28
N ARG A 10 1.80 6.05 10.31
CA ARG A 10 1.08 7.32 10.53
C ARG A 10 0.75 7.53 11.99
N ASP A 11 0.34 8.75 12.30
CA ASP A 11 -0.07 9.11 13.65
C ASP A 11 -1.22 8.20 14.14
N GLY A 12 -1.11 7.69 15.37
CA GLY A 12 -2.09 6.78 15.93
C GLY A 12 -3.47 7.41 16.16
N SER A 13 -3.57 8.75 16.21
CA SER A 13 -4.85 9.45 16.36
C SER A 13 -5.83 9.14 15.23
N GLU A 14 -5.36 8.81 14.02
CA GLU A 14 -6.22 8.46 12.89
C GLU A 14 -7.09 7.21 13.15
N ILE A 15 -6.59 6.27 13.96
CA ILE A 15 -7.30 5.05 14.33
C ILE A 15 -7.85 5.09 15.77
N ALA A 16 -7.35 6.00 16.60
CA ALA A 16 -7.83 6.21 17.96
C ALA A 16 -8.99 7.22 18.06
N GLU A 17 -9.18 8.08 17.06
CA GLU A 17 -10.17 9.15 17.04
C GLU A 17 -11.00 9.13 15.75
N GLY A 18 -12.31 8.97 15.87
CA GLY A 18 -13.25 9.13 14.77
C GLY A 18 -13.88 10.51 14.82
N PHE A 19 -13.72 11.31 13.77
CA PHE A 19 -14.28 12.68 13.68
C PHE A 19 -13.88 13.58 14.87
N GLY A 20 -12.67 13.42 15.40
CA GLY A 20 -12.16 14.18 16.55
C GLY A 20 -12.65 13.69 17.92
N VAL A 21 -13.27 12.50 17.99
CA VAL A 21 -13.72 11.88 19.23
C VAL A 21 -13.01 10.55 19.44
N ARG A 22 -12.40 10.36 20.61
CA ARG A 22 -11.70 9.12 20.98
C ARG A 22 -12.66 7.92 21.00
N THR A 23 -12.27 6.84 20.31
CA THR A 23 -13.05 5.60 20.16
C THR A 23 -12.40 4.39 20.84
N VAL A 24 -11.17 4.53 21.31
CA VAL A 24 -10.40 3.47 21.99
C VAL A 24 -10.01 3.90 23.41
N PRO A 25 -9.74 2.97 24.34
CA PRO A 25 -9.23 3.30 25.68
C PRO A 25 -7.92 4.09 25.62
N GLU A 26 -7.70 4.94 26.62
CA GLU A 26 -6.42 5.67 26.72
C GLU A 26 -5.26 4.72 26.99
N GLY A 27 -4.11 4.98 26.36
CA GLY A 27 -2.87 4.22 26.57
C GLY A 27 -2.83 2.85 25.90
N VAL A 28 -3.83 2.48 25.08
CA VAL A 28 -3.74 1.26 24.26
C VAL A 28 -2.63 1.43 23.20
N PRO A 29 -1.76 0.41 22.98
CA PRO A 29 -0.79 0.45 21.88
C PRO A 29 -1.49 0.53 20.52
N LEU A 30 -0.93 1.32 19.62
CA LEU A 30 -1.46 1.54 18.28
C LEU A 30 -0.43 1.12 17.24
N PHE A 31 -0.90 0.57 16.13
CA PHE A 31 -0.10 0.20 14.97
C PHE A 31 -0.85 0.68 13.73
N ASN A 32 -0.32 1.68 13.04
CA ASN A 32 -1.00 2.37 11.95
C ASN A 32 -0.12 2.47 10.69
N PRO A 33 0.22 1.33 10.05
CA PRO A 33 0.88 1.34 8.75
C PRO A 33 -0.08 1.87 7.69
N ALA A 34 0.35 2.86 6.90
CA ALA A 34 -0.46 3.47 5.86
C ALA A 34 -0.59 2.60 4.60
N PHE A 35 0.36 1.68 4.40
CA PHE A 35 0.47 0.85 3.21
C PHE A 35 0.80 -0.59 3.58
N ASP A 36 0.50 -1.50 2.65
CA ASP A 36 1.00 -2.86 2.62
C ASP A 36 1.59 -3.18 1.23
N VAL A 37 2.18 -4.37 1.10
CA VAL A 37 2.71 -4.86 -0.17
C VAL A 37 1.87 -6.03 -0.66
N THR A 38 1.31 -5.90 -1.86
CA THR A 38 0.69 -7.01 -2.57
C THR A 38 1.72 -7.71 -3.48
N PRO A 39 2.08 -8.98 -3.24
CA PRO A 39 2.95 -9.73 -4.13
C PRO A 39 2.40 -9.79 -5.56
N HIS A 40 3.26 -9.62 -6.56
CA HIS A 40 2.85 -9.57 -7.97
C HIS A 40 2.12 -10.83 -8.46
N VAL A 41 2.36 -11.99 -7.84
CA VAL A 41 1.67 -13.25 -8.15
C VAL A 41 0.17 -13.22 -7.81
N LEU A 42 -0.28 -12.25 -7.00
CA LEU A 42 -1.68 -12.04 -6.66
C LEU A 42 -2.37 -11.01 -7.57
N ILE A 43 -1.63 -10.38 -8.51
CA ILE A 43 -2.13 -9.31 -9.37
C ILE A 43 -2.42 -9.88 -10.77
N SER A 44 -3.67 -9.75 -11.24
CA SER A 44 -4.07 -10.20 -12.57
C SER A 44 -3.54 -9.32 -13.71
N ALA A 45 -3.54 -8.00 -13.50
CA ALA A 45 -3.08 -7.02 -14.48
C ALA A 45 -2.75 -5.67 -13.80
N ILE A 46 -1.89 -4.88 -14.43
CA ILE A 46 -1.62 -3.48 -14.06
C ILE A 46 -2.11 -2.59 -15.21
N VAL A 47 -2.99 -1.64 -14.93
CA VAL A 47 -3.54 -0.72 -15.93
C VAL A 47 -2.76 0.59 -15.89
N THR A 48 -2.29 1.01 -17.05
CA THR A 48 -1.50 2.24 -17.27
C THR A 48 -2.10 3.03 -18.43
N GLU A 49 -1.64 4.27 -18.63
CA GLU A 49 -1.96 5.09 -19.79
C GLU A 49 -1.48 4.48 -21.12
N GLU A 50 -0.47 3.60 -21.08
CA GLU A 50 0.07 2.89 -22.25
C GLU A 50 -0.63 1.54 -22.52
N GLY A 51 -1.61 1.16 -21.69
CA GLY A 51 -2.40 -0.05 -21.84
C GLY A 51 -2.36 -0.97 -20.62
N VAL A 52 -2.71 -2.25 -20.84
CA VAL A 52 -2.89 -3.25 -19.76
C VAL A 52 -1.74 -4.24 -19.76
N LEU A 53 -0.90 -4.19 -18.72
CA LEU A 53 0.18 -5.14 -18.48
C LEU A 53 -0.35 -6.40 -17.80
N ARG A 54 0.15 -7.58 -18.20
CA ARG A 54 -0.16 -8.89 -17.59
C ARG A 54 1.14 -9.61 -17.21
N PRO A 55 1.10 -10.62 -16.31
CA PRO A 55 2.28 -11.41 -15.98
C PRO A 55 2.91 -12.07 -17.23
N PRO A 56 4.25 -12.20 -17.30
CA PRO A 56 5.24 -11.68 -16.35
C PRO A 56 5.42 -10.16 -16.47
N PHE A 57 5.31 -9.46 -15.33
CA PHE A 57 5.26 -7.99 -15.33
C PHE A 57 6.59 -7.31 -15.69
N ASP A 58 7.74 -7.92 -15.39
CA ASP A 58 9.05 -7.28 -15.58
C ASP A 58 9.32 -6.85 -17.03
N ALA A 59 8.90 -7.66 -18.00
CA ALA A 59 9.08 -7.36 -19.41
C ALA A 59 8.15 -6.21 -19.86
N GLY A 60 6.90 -6.22 -19.39
CA GLY A 60 5.93 -5.17 -19.68
C GLY A 60 6.35 -3.83 -19.09
N ILE A 61 6.79 -3.81 -17.83
CA ILE A 61 7.23 -2.61 -17.12
C ILE A 61 8.47 -2.00 -17.78
N ARG A 62 9.48 -2.81 -18.15
CA ARG A 62 10.70 -2.32 -18.84
C ARG A 62 10.43 -1.72 -20.23
N GLY A 63 9.29 -2.07 -20.85
CA GLY A 63 8.89 -1.57 -22.16
C GLY A 63 8.12 -0.25 -22.13
N LEU A 64 7.75 0.25 -20.94
CA LEU A 64 7.08 1.54 -20.78
C LEU A 64 8.00 2.70 -21.17
N ARG A 65 7.42 3.76 -21.72
CA ARG A 65 8.12 4.98 -22.09
C ARG A 65 8.18 5.88 -20.86
N VAL A 66 9.36 6.02 -20.27
CA VAL A 66 9.63 6.93 -19.14
C VAL A 66 9.99 8.31 -19.64
#